data_AF-A0A847HIQ1-F1
#
_entry.id   AF-A0A847HIQ1-F1
#
_cell.length_a   1.000
_cell.length_b   1.000
_cell.length_c   1.000
_cell.angle_alpha   90.00
_cell.angle_beta   90.00
_cell.angle_gamma   90.00
#
_symmetry.space_group_name_H-M   'P 1'
#
loop_
_entity.id
_entity.type
_entity.pdbx_description
1 polymer ?
#
loop_
_entity_poly.entity_id
_entity_poly.type
_entity_poly.pdbx_seq_one_letter_code
_entity_poly.pdbx_strand_id
1 'polypeptide(L)'
;MSDNLFYLLTLLPSLPNLGEPLTPEDAMAKIREESDAGLLLLADLLDVENEIDKCALHYYVQGSREYTASLSERLPDSFHEMFASYHHRDEADWLTAIFAAWFELLLEVGDITGSGLLKEWAKWEYALRTRLRIERLRAAGRLPADVDAIVPEFMKELSDLPDQHQLVEAARASNEPMKAEKMLDQARIDYLRRAVAQFSFSVDELVAYMLELRIHQRYARLSPEKGRKLLEEVTRL
;
A
#
# COMPACT_ATOMS: atom_id res chain seq x y z
N MET A 1 8.97 8.40 24.51
CA MET A 1 8.79 8.18 23.06
C MET A 1 9.91 8.82 22.23
N SER A 2 10.29 10.08 22.43
CA SER A 2 11.32 10.76 21.61
C SER A 2 12.69 10.07 21.60
N ASP A 3 13.18 9.63 22.76
CA ASP A 3 14.56 9.12 22.86
C ASP A 3 14.73 7.79 22.12
N ASN A 4 13.74 6.90 22.16
CA ASN A 4 13.77 5.64 21.41
C ASN A 4 13.69 5.86 19.90
N LEU A 5 12.88 6.81 19.44
CA LEU A 5 12.78 7.13 18.00
C LEU A 5 14.08 7.70 17.44
N PHE A 6 14.79 8.51 18.22
CA PHE A 6 16.13 8.97 17.87
C PHE A 6 17.07 7.80 17.61
N TYR A 7 17.20 6.87 18.57
CA TYR A 7 18.06 5.70 18.40
C TYR A 7 17.62 4.83 17.23
N LEU A 8 16.33 4.50 17.13
CA LEU A 8 15.79 3.67 16.06
C LEU A 8 16.10 4.27 14.68
N LEU A 9 15.74 5.53 14.44
CA LEU A 9 15.94 6.19 13.14
C LEU A 9 17.42 6.30 12.76
N THR A 10 18.34 6.44 13.73
CA THR A 10 19.78 6.43 13.43
C THR A 10 20.35 5.05 13.11
N LEU A 11 19.66 3.98 13.52
CA LEU A 11 20.05 2.59 13.27
C LEU A 11 19.43 2.01 11.99
N LEU A 12 18.41 2.67 11.44
CA LEU A 12 17.79 2.23 10.19
C LEU A 12 18.72 2.48 9.00
N PRO A 13 18.85 1.50 8.08
CA PRO A 13 19.67 1.67 6.90
C PRO A 13 19.04 2.69 5.95
N SER A 14 19.86 3.50 5.27
CA SER A 14 19.39 4.40 4.21
C SER A 14 18.68 3.62 3.10
N LEU A 15 17.55 4.14 2.63
CA LEU A 15 16.83 3.56 1.51
C LEU A 15 17.52 3.93 0.19
N PRO A 16 17.68 2.97 -0.74
CA PRO A 16 18.33 3.21 -2.02
C PRO A 16 17.39 3.94 -2.98
N ASN A 17 17.82 4.22 -4.22
CA ASN A 17 16.89 4.73 -5.23
C ASN A 17 15.93 3.62 -5.71
N LEU A 18 14.77 4.01 -6.26
CA LEU A 18 13.78 3.05 -6.75
C LEU A 18 14.36 2.17 -7.87
N GLY A 19 14.41 0.86 -7.60
CA GLY A 19 14.95 -0.16 -8.51
C GLY A 19 16.39 -0.57 -8.23
N GLU A 20 17.07 0.06 -7.27
CA GLU A 20 18.33 -0.45 -6.73
C GLU A 20 18.08 -1.58 -5.72
N PRO A 21 19.05 -2.48 -5.50
CA PRO A 21 18.91 -3.59 -4.56
C PRO A 21 18.61 -3.10 -3.14
N LEU A 22 17.59 -3.70 -2.52
CA LEU A 22 17.17 -3.42 -1.16
C LEU A 22 17.69 -4.53 -0.23
N THR A 23 18.18 -4.18 0.95
CA THR A 23 18.44 -5.11 2.07
C THR A 23 17.45 -4.82 3.21
N PRO A 24 16.16 -5.16 3.04
CA PRO A 24 15.08 -4.68 3.91
C PRO A 24 14.92 -5.43 5.22
N GLU A 25 15.43 -6.66 5.30
CA GLU A 25 15.18 -7.58 6.42
C GLU A 25 15.70 -7.01 7.76
N ASP A 26 16.76 -6.22 7.73
CA ASP A 26 17.34 -5.59 8.92
C ASP A 26 16.47 -4.43 9.46
N ALA A 27 15.73 -3.73 8.60
CA ALA A 27 14.99 -2.53 8.99
C ALA A 27 13.72 -2.86 9.77
N MET A 28 12.89 -3.78 9.26
CA MET A 28 11.67 -4.21 9.95
C MET A 28 11.97 -5.01 11.22
N ALA A 29 13.06 -5.80 11.23
CA ALA A 29 13.50 -6.50 12.42
C ALA A 29 13.84 -5.50 13.56
N LYS A 30 14.58 -4.44 13.27
CA LYS A 30 14.90 -3.38 14.24
C LYS A 30 13.65 -2.69 14.81
N ILE A 31 12.67 -2.39 13.96
CA ILE A 31 11.40 -1.79 14.43
C ILE A 31 10.64 -2.76 15.35
N ARG A 32 10.69 -4.07 15.05
CA ARG A 32 10.03 -5.12 15.84
C ARG A 32 10.77 -5.48 17.14
N GLU A 33 12.03 -5.09 17.29
CA GLU A 33 12.77 -5.19 18.56
C GLU A 33 12.28 -4.16 19.59
N GLU A 34 11.61 -3.10 19.15
CA GLU A 34 11.01 -2.12 20.05
C GLU A 34 9.83 -2.72 20.82
N SER A 35 9.68 -2.31 22.09
CA SER A 35 8.59 -2.75 22.97
C SER A 35 7.36 -1.83 22.92
N ASP A 36 7.43 -0.73 22.16
CA ASP A 36 6.33 0.23 22.04
C ASP A 36 5.17 -0.35 21.24
N ALA A 37 4.00 -0.43 21.87
CA ALA A 37 2.81 -1.03 21.26
C ALA A 37 2.33 -0.28 20.00
N GLY A 38 2.51 1.04 19.94
CA GLY A 38 2.16 1.85 18.78
C GLY A 38 3.08 1.58 17.60
N LEU A 39 4.38 1.45 17.85
CA LEU A 39 5.36 1.08 16.81
C LEU A 39 5.13 -0.33 16.26
N LEU A 40 4.83 -1.29 17.14
CA LEU A 40 4.50 -2.65 16.74
C LEU A 40 3.20 -2.70 15.91
N LEU A 41 2.19 -1.91 16.30
CA LEU A 41 0.94 -1.79 15.53
C LEU A 41 1.19 -1.18 14.15
N LEU A 42 2.04 -0.14 14.03
CA LEU A 42 2.44 0.42 12.73
C LEU A 42 3.15 -0.60 11.85
N ALA A 43 4.08 -1.38 12.42
CA ALA A 43 4.79 -2.42 11.68
C ALA A 43 3.83 -3.50 11.17
N ASP A 44 2.93 -3.98 12.03
CA ASP A 44 1.93 -4.98 11.67
C ASP A 44 0.96 -4.46 10.60
N LEU A 45 0.52 -3.21 10.72
CA LEU A 45 -0.39 -2.56 9.77
C LEU A 45 0.23 -2.41 8.37
N LEU A 46 1.52 -2.08 8.29
CA LEU A 46 2.20 -1.87 7.00
C LEU A 46 2.57 -3.19 6.30
N ASP A 47 2.70 -4.29 7.05
CA ASP A 47 2.90 -5.63 6.51
C ASP A 47 1.62 -6.23 5.89
N VAL A 48 0.43 -5.72 6.24
CA VAL A 48 -0.87 -6.19 5.72
C VAL A 48 -0.92 -6.23 4.19
N GLU A 49 -0.38 -5.22 3.50
CA GLU A 49 -0.42 -5.17 2.02
C GLU A 49 0.30 -6.38 1.40
N ASN A 50 1.40 -6.83 2.01
CA ASN A 50 2.11 -8.02 1.56
C ASN A 50 1.29 -9.30 1.78
N GLU A 51 0.54 -9.40 2.86
CA GLU A 51 -0.37 -10.54 3.11
C GLU A 51 -1.57 -10.54 2.15
N ILE A 52 -2.10 -9.37 1.80
CA ILE A 52 -3.13 -9.24 0.75
C ILE A 52 -2.58 -9.74 -0.59
N ASP A 53 -1.40 -9.28 -1.00
CA ASP A 53 -0.75 -9.69 -2.26
C ASP A 53 -0.52 -11.20 -2.32
N LYS A 54 -0.01 -11.80 -1.23
CA LYS A 54 0.20 -13.25 -1.13
C LYS A 54 -1.10 -14.03 -1.23
N CYS A 55 -2.13 -13.62 -0.48
CA CYS A 55 -3.44 -14.27 -0.53
C CYS A 55 -4.02 -14.20 -1.94
N ALA A 56 -3.96 -13.03 -2.59
CA ALA A 56 -4.46 -12.85 -3.94
C ALA A 56 -3.76 -13.78 -4.94
N LEU A 57 -2.43 -13.83 -4.89
CA LEU A 57 -1.60 -14.69 -5.72
C LEU A 57 -1.91 -16.17 -5.49
N HIS A 58 -1.97 -16.62 -4.23
CA HIS A 58 -2.21 -18.02 -3.91
C HIS A 58 -3.63 -18.48 -4.30
N TYR A 59 -4.65 -17.69 -3.96
CA TYR A 59 -6.04 -18.10 -4.13
C TYR A 59 -6.57 -17.87 -5.55
N TYR A 60 -6.43 -16.65 -6.08
CA TYR A 60 -7.04 -16.28 -7.36
C TYR A 60 -6.16 -16.59 -8.57
N VAL A 61 -4.83 -16.49 -8.43
CA VAL A 61 -3.91 -16.75 -9.56
C VAL A 61 -3.47 -18.21 -9.61
N GLN A 62 -3.02 -18.76 -8.49
CA GLN A 62 -2.54 -20.15 -8.43
C GLN A 62 -3.66 -21.18 -8.21
N GLY A 63 -4.87 -20.74 -7.87
CA GLY A 63 -6.02 -21.62 -7.64
C GLY A 63 -5.91 -22.48 -6.38
N SER A 64 -5.02 -22.13 -5.44
CA SER A 64 -4.89 -22.84 -4.15
C SER A 64 -6.13 -22.57 -3.30
N ARG A 65 -6.77 -23.61 -2.76
CA ARG A 65 -8.01 -23.47 -1.98
C ARG A 65 -7.81 -23.18 -0.49
N GLU A 66 -6.56 -23.23 -0.03
CA GLU A 66 -6.19 -22.99 1.36
C GLU A 66 -5.10 -21.92 1.40
N TYR A 67 -5.34 -20.85 2.15
CA TYR A 67 -4.34 -19.83 2.49
C TYR A 67 -4.44 -19.53 3.99
N THR A 68 -3.33 -19.71 4.70
CA THR A 68 -3.21 -19.36 6.12
C THR A 68 -2.61 -17.98 6.23
N ALA A 69 -3.43 -17.00 6.60
CA ALA A 69 -3.00 -15.62 6.77
C ALA A 69 -2.05 -15.49 7.96
N SER A 70 -0.96 -14.72 7.79
CA SER A 70 -0.04 -14.38 8.87
C SER A 70 -0.29 -12.95 9.36
N LEU A 71 -1.56 -12.62 9.63
CA LEU A 71 -1.95 -11.32 10.17
C LEU A 71 -1.72 -11.28 11.70
N SER A 72 -1.27 -10.13 12.19
CA SER A 72 -1.06 -9.92 13.63
C SER A 72 -2.37 -9.86 14.39
N GLU A 73 -2.42 -10.48 15.58
CA GLU A 73 -3.55 -10.40 16.52
C GLU A 73 -3.77 -8.97 17.08
N ARG A 74 -2.85 -8.03 16.80
CA ARG A 74 -3.03 -6.61 17.17
C ARG A 74 -4.01 -5.87 16.25
N LEU A 75 -4.36 -6.44 15.10
CA LEU A 75 -5.32 -5.85 14.18
C LEU A 75 -6.75 -6.09 14.70
N PRO A 76 -7.71 -5.18 14.42
CA PRO A 76 -9.10 -5.35 14.82
C PRO A 76 -9.74 -6.62 14.22
N ASP A 77 -10.58 -7.32 15.00
CA ASP A 77 -11.31 -8.51 14.56
C ASP A 77 -12.11 -8.27 13.27
N SER A 78 -12.71 -7.09 13.12
CA SER A 78 -13.43 -6.69 11.90
C SER A 78 -12.56 -6.73 10.65
N PHE A 79 -11.27 -6.40 10.77
CA PHE A 79 -10.31 -6.49 9.68
C PHE A 79 -9.97 -7.95 9.36
N HIS A 80 -9.79 -8.79 10.39
CA HIS A 80 -9.60 -10.23 10.20
C HIS A 80 -10.79 -10.88 9.48
N GLU A 81 -12.02 -10.53 9.86
CA GLU A 81 -13.25 -10.97 9.19
C GLU A 81 -13.31 -10.52 7.73
N MET A 82 -12.98 -9.26 7.44
CA MET A 82 -12.93 -8.74 6.07
C MET A 82 -11.88 -9.48 5.24
N PHE A 83 -10.68 -9.69 5.79
CA PHE A 83 -9.63 -10.43 5.12
C PHE A 83 -10.08 -11.85 4.81
N ALA A 84 -10.63 -12.56 5.81
CA ALA A 84 -11.11 -13.92 5.68
C ALA A 84 -12.20 -14.07 4.60
N SER A 85 -12.93 -13.01 4.24
CA SER A 85 -14.00 -13.07 3.23
C SER A 85 -13.55 -13.37 1.79
N TYR A 86 -12.25 -13.49 1.50
CA TYR A 86 -11.70 -13.76 0.15
C TYR A 86 -12.36 -14.97 -0.53
N HIS A 87 -12.64 -16.04 0.21
CA HIS A 87 -13.21 -17.26 -0.37
C HIS A 87 -14.68 -17.13 -0.80
N HIS A 88 -15.36 -16.05 -0.43
CA HIS A 88 -16.76 -15.78 -0.73
C HIS A 88 -16.98 -14.66 -1.75
N ARG A 89 -15.90 -14.10 -2.30
CA ARG A 89 -15.94 -12.93 -3.19
C ARG A 89 -15.06 -13.16 -4.42
N ASP A 90 -15.47 -12.56 -5.52
CA ASP A 90 -14.60 -12.44 -6.69
C ASP A 90 -13.39 -11.56 -6.34
N GLU A 91 -12.25 -11.81 -7.00
CA GLU A 91 -10.97 -11.14 -6.70
C GLU A 91 -11.09 -9.62 -6.66
N ALA A 92 -11.71 -9.02 -7.68
CA ALA A 92 -11.85 -7.58 -7.79
C ALA A 92 -12.69 -6.98 -6.65
N ASP A 93 -13.74 -7.68 -6.23
CA ASP A 93 -14.65 -7.22 -5.17
C ASP A 93 -14.00 -7.36 -3.79
N TRP A 94 -13.29 -8.47 -3.56
CA TRP A 94 -12.53 -8.66 -2.33
C TRP A 94 -11.40 -7.64 -2.21
N LEU A 95 -10.56 -7.50 -3.24
CA LEU A 95 -9.45 -6.53 -3.24
C LEU A 95 -9.95 -5.10 -2.99
N THR A 96 -11.07 -4.72 -3.60
CA THR A 96 -11.66 -3.38 -3.36
C THR A 96 -12.07 -3.23 -1.90
N ALA A 97 -12.75 -4.22 -1.32
CA ALA A 97 -13.23 -4.16 0.06
C ALA A 97 -12.11 -4.20 1.10
N ILE A 98 -11.13 -5.10 0.95
CA ILE A 98 -10.02 -5.25 1.90
C ILE A 98 -9.10 -4.03 1.89
N PHE A 99 -8.83 -3.45 0.71
CA PHE A 99 -8.04 -2.22 0.66
C PHE A 99 -8.79 -1.05 1.27
N ALA A 100 -10.10 -0.91 1.05
CA ALA A 100 -10.90 0.12 1.72
C ALA A 100 -10.80 0.00 3.25
N ALA A 101 -11.01 -1.21 3.79
CA ALA A 101 -10.87 -1.49 5.22
C ALA A 101 -9.44 -1.20 5.74
N TRP A 102 -8.42 -1.50 4.95
CA TRP A 102 -7.04 -1.22 5.32
C TRP A 102 -6.74 0.30 5.34
N PHE A 103 -7.28 1.07 4.39
CA PHE A 103 -7.13 2.53 4.41
C PHE A 103 -7.87 3.18 5.59
N GLU A 104 -9.03 2.66 5.97
CA GLU A 104 -9.72 3.08 7.20
C GLU A 104 -8.86 2.80 8.43
N LEU A 105 -8.25 1.61 8.52
CA LEU A 105 -7.28 1.28 9.58
C LEU A 105 -6.06 2.22 9.59
N LEU A 106 -5.54 2.63 8.43
CA LEU A 106 -4.43 3.60 8.37
C LEU A 106 -4.83 4.95 8.98
N LEU A 107 -6.08 5.38 8.79
CA LEU A 107 -6.59 6.61 9.40
C LEU A 107 -6.71 6.47 10.93
N GLU A 108 -7.32 5.38 11.40
CA GLU A 108 -7.51 5.09 12.82
C GLU A 108 -6.17 4.96 13.55
N VAL A 109 -5.23 4.20 12.99
CA VAL A 109 -3.89 4.03 13.57
C VAL A 109 -3.10 5.33 13.52
N GLY A 110 -3.32 6.17 12.50
CA GLY A 110 -2.76 7.53 12.46
C GLY A 110 -3.23 8.36 13.66
N ASP A 111 -4.50 8.27 14.05
CA ASP A 111 -5.02 8.93 15.24
C ASP A 111 -4.47 8.35 16.55
N ILE A 112 -4.35 7.02 16.64
CA ILE A 112 -3.82 6.33 17.83
C ILE A 112 -2.33 6.67 18.05
N THR A 113 -1.54 6.72 16.99
CA THR A 113 -0.08 6.91 17.05
C THR A 113 0.33 8.38 16.98
N GLY A 114 -0.62 9.27 16.70
CA GLY A 114 -0.37 10.69 16.48
C GLY A 114 0.38 10.99 15.17
N SER A 115 0.37 10.08 14.20
CA SER A 115 1.00 10.30 12.89
C SER A 115 0.05 11.05 11.95
N GLY A 116 0.29 12.35 11.81
CA GLY A 116 -0.40 13.16 10.81
C GLY A 116 -0.06 12.71 9.38
N LEU A 117 1.20 12.32 9.16
CA LEU A 117 1.65 11.84 7.85
C LEU A 117 0.91 10.58 7.42
N LEU A 118 0.70 9.61 8.31
CA LEU A 118 0.00 8.36 7.96
C LEU A 118 -1.40 8.63 7.44
N LYS A 119 -2.12 9.58 8.08
CA LYS A 119 -3.46 9.96 7.68
C LYS A 119 -3.47 10.65 6.32
N GLU A 120 -2.58 11.61 6.11
CA GLU A 120 -2.48 12.32 4.84
C GLU A 120 -2.02 11.40 3.70
N TRP A 121 -1.12 10.47 3.99
CA TRP A 121 -0.73 9.41 3.06
C TRP A 121 -1.91 8.50 2.68
N ALA A 122 -2.68 8.04 3.66
CA ALA A 122 -3.84 7.17 3.41
C ALA A 122 -4.84 7.85 2.47
N LYS A 123 -5.15 9.13 2.70
CA LYS A 123 -6.01 9.93 1.82
C LYS A 123 -5.42 10.09 0.42
N TRP A 124 -4.14 10.46 0.34
CA TRP A 124 -3.45 10.69 -0.94
C TRP A 124 -3.40 9.40 -1.77
N GLU A 125 -2.96 8.28 -1.21
CA GLU A 125 -2.82 7.02 -1.93
C GLU A 125 -4.18 6.45 -2.33
N TYR A 126 -5.18 6.57 -1.46
CA TYR A 126 -6.50 6.06 -1.76
C TYR A 126 -7.21 6.84 -2.87
N ALA A 127 -7.04 8.18 -2.90
CA ALA A 127 -7.47 9.02 -4.01
C ALA A 127 -6.80 8.59 -5.33
N LEU A 128 -5.50 8.30 -5.31
CA LEU A 128 -4.75 7.87 -6.49
C LEU A 128 -5.28 6.54 -7.03
N ARG A 129 -5.42 5.55 -6.15
CA ARG A 129 -5.95 4.22 -6.50
C ARG A 129 -7.36 4.33 -7.08
N THR A 130 -8.20 5.19 -6.51
CA THR A 130 -9.58 5.40 -6.98
C THR A 130 -9.61 6.04 -8.36
N ARG A 131 -8.83 7.09 -8.60
CA ARG A 131 -8.71 7.72 -9.92
C ARG A 131 -8.19 6.74 -10.98
N LEU A 132 -7.16 5.95 -10.64
CA LEU A 132 -6.65 4.90 -11.53
C LEU A 132 -7.70 3.82 -11.83
N ARG A 133 -8.51 3.43 -10.83
CA ARG A 133 -9.63 2.48 -11.02
C ARG A 133 -10.70 3.05 -11.94
N ILE A 134 -11.08 4.32 -11.77
CA ILE A 134 -12.05 5.01 -12.64
C ILE A 134 -11.58 4.98 -14.09
N GLU A 135 -10.31 5.33 -14.35
CA GLU A 135 -9.77 5.30 -15.71
C GLU A 135 -9.77 3.88 -16.31
N ARG A 136 -9.43 2.85 -15.53
CA ARG A 136 -9.49 1.45 -15.98
C ARG A 136 -10.92 1.02 -16.31
N LEU A 137 -11.90 1.36 -15.47
CA LEU A 137 -13.31 1.06 -15.71
C LEU A 137 -13.83 1.79 -16.96
N ARG A 138 -13.43 3.06 -17.15
CA ARG A 138 -13.75 3.84 -18.35
C ARG A 138 -13.20 3.19 -19.61
N ALA A 139 -11.91 2.83 -19.60
CA ALA A 139 -11.26 2.16 -20.73
C ALA A 139 -11.90 0.80 -21.06
N ALA A 140 -12.39 0.08 -20.05
CA ALA A 140 -13.09 -1.19 -20.22
C ALA A 140 -14.57 -1.05 -20.62
N GLY A 141 -15.12 0.18 -20.73
CA GLY A 141 -16.55 0.39 -20.97
C GLY A 141 -17.45 -0.06 -19.82
N ARG A 142 -16.90 -0.18 -18.60
CA ARG A 142 -17.57 -0.67 -17.38
C ARG A 142 -17.77 0.44 -16.34
N LEU A 143 -17.57 1.70 -16.71
CA LEU A 143 -17.78 2.81 -15.78
C LEU A 143 -19.28 2.93 -15.48
N PRO A 144 -19.70 2.88 -14.21
CA PRO A 144 -21.08 3.11 -13.83
C PRO A 144 -21.54 4.52 -14.23
N ALA A 145 -22.84 4.70 -14.43
CA ALA A 145 -23.43 6.01 -14.72
C ALA A 145 -23.22 7.00 -13.55
N ASP A 146 -23.25 6.48 -12.32
CA ASP A 146 -22.91 7.21 -11.10
C ASP A 146 -21.49 6.84 -10.68
N VAL A 147 -20.54 7.75 -10.92
CA VAL A 147 -19.12 7.59 -10.55
C VAL A 147 -18.94 7.73 -9.03
N ASP A 148 -19.84 8.41 -8.34
CA ASP A 148 -19.73 8.60 -6.89
C ASP A 148 -20.08 7.31 -6.13
N ALA A 149 -20.84 6.41 -6.75
CA ALA A 149 -21.16 5.09 -6.18
C ALA A 149 -19.95 4.17 -5.99
N ILE A 150 -18.83 4.43 -6.68
CA ILE A 150 -17.59 3.62 -6.54
C ILE A 150 -16.57 4.23 -5.58
N VAL A 151 -16.84 5.43 -5.06
CA VAL A 151 -16.04 6.12 -4.05
C VAL A 151 -16.61 5.76 -2.67
N PRO A 152 -15.82 5.23 -1.72
CA PRO A 152 -16.30 4.99 -0.37
C PRO A 152 -16.74 6.26 0.33
N GLU A 153 -17.64 6.08 1.29
CA GLU A 153 -18.27 7.18 2.02
C GLU A 153 -17.25 8.07 2.73
N PHE A 154 -16.25 7.48 3.41
CA PHE A 154 -15.21 8.25 4.11
C PHE A 154 -14.42 9.20 3.20
N MET A 155 -14.32 8.90 1.89
CA MET A 155 -13.67 9.78 0.92
C MET A 155 -14.56 10.89 0.41
N LYS A 156 -15.88 10.68 0.36
CA LYS A 156 -16.83 11.73 -0.03
C LYS A 156 -16.84 12.87 0.98
N GLU A 157 -16.51 12.55 2.23
CA GLU A 157 -16.39 13.52 3.33
C GLU A 157 -15.07 14.30 3.29
N LEU A 158 -14.10 13.92 2.46
CA LEU A 158 -12.82 14.62 2.33
C LEU A 158 -12.95 15.78 1.32
N SER A 159 -12.95 17.01 1.83
CA SER A 159 -13.16 18.23 1.03
C SER A 159 -12.03 18.54 0.04
N ASP A 160 -10.80 18.13 0.34
CA ASP A 160 -9.60 18.54 -0.39
C ASP A 160 -8.73 17.33 -0.75
N LEU A 161 -9.14 16.57 -1.77
CA LEU A 161 -8.29 15.52 -2.32
C LEU A 161 -7.18 16.14 -3.19
N PRO A 162 -5.91 15.72 -3.02
CA PRO A 162 -4.79 16.19 -3.83
C PRO A 162 -5.07 16.05 -5.33
N ASP A 163 -4.74 17.07 -6.13
CA ASP A 163 -4.88 16.95 -7.58
C ASP A 163 -3.78 16.06 -8.16
N GLN A 164 -4.19 14.85 -8.53
CA GLN A 164 -3.38 13.82 -9.16
C GLN A 164 -3.71 13.65 -10.65
N HIS A 165 -4.48 14.56 -11.26
CA HIS A 165 -4.94 14.41 -12.64
C HIS A 165 -3.76 14.22 -13.60
N GLN A 166 -2.71 15.04 -13.48
CA GLN A 166 -1.52 14.94 -14.32
C GLN A 166 -0.80 13.59 -14.17
N LEU A 167 -0.71 13.06 -12.95
CA LEU A 167 -0.06 11.77 -12.68
C LEU A 167 -0.85 10.61 -13.31
N VAL A 168 -2.18 10.64 -13.18
CA VAL A 168 -3.09 9.63 -13.75
C VAL A 168 -3.06 9.67 -15.27
N GLU A 169 -3.09 10.86 -15.86
CA GLU A 169 -2.98 11.06 -17.32
C GLU A 169 -1.64 10.55 -17.86
N ALA A 170 -0.53 10.87 -17.19
CA ALA A 170 0.79 10.37 -17.58
C ALA A 170 0.89 8.84 -17.48
N ALA A 171 0.30 8.24 -16.44
CA ALA A 171 0.28 6.79 -16.28
C ALA A 171 -0.55 6.12 -17.39
N ARG A 172 -1.70 6.71 -17.73
CA ARG A 172 -2.58 6.24 -18.81
C ARG A 172 -1.93 6.34 -20.19
N ALA A 173 -1.19 7.43 -20.45
CA ALA A 173 -0.53 7.66 -21.72
C ALA A 173 0.73 6.79 -21.94
N SER A 174 1.19 6.08 -20.92
CA SER A 174 2.36 5.21 -21.04
C SER A 174 2.05 3.94 -21.82
N ASN A 175 2.78 3.70 -22.90
CA ASN A 175 2.70 2.46 -23.68
C ASN A 175 3.46 1.29 -23.02
N GLU A 176 4.21 1.56 -21.95
CA GLU A 176 4.98 0.57 -21.20
C GLU A 176 4.43 0.47 -19.77
N PRO A 177 3.71 -0.61 -19.42
CA PRO A 177 3.09 -0.77 -18.10
C PRO A 177 4.11 -0.66 -16.95
N MET A 178 5.28 -1.29 -17.10
CA MET A 178 6.35 -1.21 -16.09
C MET A 178 6.88 0.21 -15.88
N LYS A 179 6.92 1.02 -16.95
CA LYS A 179 7.33 2.41 -16.87
C LYS A 179 6.28 3.26 -16.15
N ALA A 180 4.99 2.98 -16.39
CA ALA A 180 3.89 3.61 -15.68
C ALA A 180 3.94 3.28 -14.18
N GLU A 181 4.14 2.00 -13.83
CA GLU A 181 4.27 1.54 -12.44
C GLU A 181 5.47 2.20 -11.74
N LYS A 182 6.63 2.24 -12.39
CA LYS A 182 7.81 2.93 -11.84
C LYS A 182 7.55 4.42 -11.60
N MET A 183 6.87 5.10 -12.53
CA MET A 183 6.53 6.51 -12.39
C MET A 183 5.57 6.76 -11.23
N LEU A 184 4.55 5.90 -11.05
CA LEU A 184 3.61 5.99 -9.94
C LEU A 184 4.32 5.77 -8.60
N ASP A 185 5.21 4.80 -8.51
CA ASP A 185 6.01 4.54 -7.30
C ASP A 185 7.02 5.66 -7.02
N GLN A 186 7.60 6.28 -8.04
CA GLN A 186 8.44 7.46 -7.83
C GLN A 186 7.62 8.63 -7.29
N ALA A 187 6.42 8.87 -7.82
CA ALA A 187 5.55 9.95 -7.34
C ALA A 187 5.11 9.74 -5.88
N ARG A 188 4.90 8.48 -5.48
CA ARG A 188 4.66 8.07 -4.09
C ARG A 188 5.82 8.43 -3.17
N ILE A 189 7.04 8.08 -3.56
CA ILE A 189 8.27 8.40 -2.82
C ILE A 189 8.46 9.92 -2.71
N ASP A 190 8.27 10.64 -3.83
CA ASP A 190 8.40 12.09 -3.87
C ASP A 190 7.35 12.80 -3.00
N TYR A 191 6.16 12.22 -2.85
CA TYR A 191 5.16 12.72 -1.90
C TYR A 191 5.66 12.57 -0.45
N LEU A 192 6.10 11.37 -0.06
CA LEU A 192 6.58 11.09 1.31
C LEU A 192 7.77 12.00 1.68
N ARG A 193 8.75 12.12 0.79
CA ARG A 193 9.95 12.94 1.00
C ARG A 193 9.67 14.44 1.12
N ARG A 194 8.57 14.92 0.54
CA ARG A 194 8.14 16.33 0.68
C ARG A 194 7.30 16.58 1.92
N ALA A 195 6.56 15.56 2.38
CA ALA A 195 5.63 15.68 3.48
C ALA A 195 6.31 15.61 4.86
N VAL A 196 7.54 15.09 4.95
CA VAL A 196 8.23 14.88 6.22
C VAL A 196 9.45 15.78 6.38
N ALA A 197 9.63 16.31 7.60
CA ALA A 197 10.86 17.01 7.97
C ALA A 197 11.96 15.98 8.31
N GLN A 198 13.12 16.09 7.66
CA GLN A 198 14.26 15.23 7.96
C GLN A 198 14.89 15.57 9.31
N PHE A 199 15.38 14.56 10.03
CA PHE A 199 16.04 14.69 11.33
C PHE A 199 15.12 15.29 12.41
N SER A 200 13.82 15.09 12.27
CA SER A 200 12.80 15.45 13.25
C SER A 200 12.74 14.45 14.41
N PHE A 201 13.18 13.21 14.16
CA PHE A 201 13.05 12.06 15.05
C PHE A 201 11.60 11.82 15.53
N SER A 202 10.65 12.15 14.66
CA SER A 202 9.22 12.04 14.91
C SER A 202 8.67 10.70 14.43
N VAL A 203 7.46 10.36 14.89
CA VAL A 203 6.71 9.20 14.37
C VAL A 203 6.47 9.35 12.87
N ASP A 204 6.24 10.57 12.37
CA ASP A 204 6.05 10.82 10.94
C ASP A 204 7.31 10.50 10.12
N GLU A 205 8.51 10.73 10.66
CA GLU A 205 9.77 10.34 10.00
C GLU A 205 9.93 8.82 9.90
N LEU A 206 9.56 8.11 10.96
CA LEU A 206 9.53 6.65 10.93
C LEU A 206 8.46 6.11 9.96
N VAL A 207 7.27 6.70 9.96
CA VAL A 207 6.19 6.34 9.04
C VAL A 207 6.59 6.58 7.59
N ALA A 208 7.22 7.72 7.28
CA ALA A 208 7.75 8.01 5.96
C ALA A 208 8.73 6.93 5.50
N TYR A 209 9.68 6.57 6.38
CA TYR A 209 10.65 5.53 6.13
C TYR A 209 9.98 4.18 5.84
N MET A 210 9.05 3.74 6.69
CA MET A 210 8.38 2.44 6.54
C MET A 210 7.52 2.38 5.27
N LEU A 211 6.84 3.47 4.92
CA LEU A 211 6.06 3.57 3.68
C LEU A 211 6.95 3.56 2.44
N GLU A 212 8.07 4.28 2.46
CA GLU A 212 9.06 4.26 1.38
C GLU A 212 9.64 2.84 1.22
N LEU A 213 10.03 2.19 2.32
CA LEU A 213 10.49 0.80 2.33
C LEU A 213 9.47 -0.15 1.68
N ARG A 214 8.19 -0.01 2.01
CA ARG A 214 7.09 -0.80 1.44
C ARG A 214 6.99 -0.61 -0.08
N ILE A 215 7.16 0.62 -0.57
CA ILE A 215 7.17 0.91 -2.02
C ILE A 215 8.36 0.24 -2.70
N HIS A 216 9.55 0.29 -2.09
CA HIS A 216 10.72 -0.42 -2.62
C HIS A 216 10.51 -1.94 -2.68
N GLN A 217 9.96 -2.53 -1.61
CA GLN A 217 9.64 -3.96 -1.57
C GLN A 217 8.63 -4.34 -2.65
N ARG A 218 7.55 -3.56 -2.80
CA ARG A 218 6.55 -3.74 -3.87
C ARG A 218 7.24 -3.73 -5.24
N TYR A 219 8.05 -2.71 -5.52
CA TYR A 219 8.74 -2.59 -6.81
C TYR A 219 9.70 -3.75 -7.07
N ALA A 220 10.44 -4.21 -6.06
CA ALA A 220 11.32 -5.38 -6.17
C ALA A 220 10.57 -6.69 -6.48
N ARG A 221 9.29 -6.80 -6.08
CA ARG A 221 8.43 -7.93 -6.45
C ARG A 221 7.97 -7.88 -7.92
N LEU A 222 7.94 -6.70 -8.54
CA LEU A 222 7.58 -6.55 -9.96
C LEU A 222 8.69 -7.15 -10.83
N SER A 223 8.48 -8.39 -11.27
CA SER A 223 9.38 -9.08 -12.19
C SER A 223 8.77 -9.18 -13.59
N PRO A 224 9.30 -8.43 -14.58
CA PRO A 224 8.85 -8.53 -15.98
C PRO A 224 8.96 -9.94 -16.53
N GLU A 225 9.97 -10.70 -16.11
CA GLU A 225 10.23 -12.06 -16.55
C GLU A 225 9.17 -13.03 -16.03
N LYS A 226 8.83 -12.95 -14.73
CA LYS A 226 7.73 -13.76 -14.17
C LYS A 226 6.40 -13.42 -14.83
N GLY A 227 6.14 -12.13 -15.07
CA GLY A 227 4.93 -11.67 -15.76
C GLY A 227 4.82 -12.19 -17.19
N ARG A 228 5.91 -12.13 -17.97
CA ARG A 228 5.96 -12.70 -19.33
C ARG A 228 5.76 -14.21 -19.33
N LYS A 229 6.40 -14.93 -18.41
CA LYS A 229 6.26 -16.38 -18.30
C LYS A 229 4.81 -16.80 -18.00
N LEU A 230 4.16 -16.14 -17.03
CA LEU A 230 2.74 -16.35 -16.74
C LEU A 230 1.86 -16.07 -17.98
N LEU A 231 2.11 -14.97 -18.69
CA LEU A 231 1.33 -14.61 -19.87
C LEU A 231 1.53 -15.63 -21.01
N GLU A 232 2.75 -16.13 -21.22
CA GLU A 232 3.05 -17.20 -22.18
C GLU A 232 2.38 -18.53 -21.80
N GLU A 233 2.33 -18.89 -20.52
CA GLU A 233 1.68 -20.10 -20.04
C GLU A 233 0.15 -20.05 -20.23
N VAL A 234 -0.47 -18.89 -20.03
CA VAL A 234 -1.93 -18.71 -20.16
C VAL A 234 -2.38 -18.51 -21.61
N THR A 235 -1.53 -17.93 -22.48
CA THR A 235 -1.86 -17.68 -23.91
C THR A 235 -1.50 -18.83 -24.85
N ARG A 236 -0.88 -19.91 -24.36
CA ARG A 236 -0.61 -21.14 -25.13
C ARG A 236 -1.75 -22.17 -25.12
N LEU A 237 -2.95 -21.78 -24.66
CA LEU A 237 -4.21 -22.54 -24.81
C LEU A 237 -4.95 -22.10 -26.07
#